data_AF-F0S1H8-F1
#
_entry.id   AF-F0S1H8-F1
#
_cell.length_a   1.000
_cell.length_b   1.000
_cell.length_c   1.000
_cell.angle_alpha   90.00
_cell.angle_beta   90.00
_cell.angle_gamma   90.00
#
_symmetry.space_group_name_H-M   'P 1'
#
loop_
_entity.id
_entity.type
_entity.pdbx_description
1 polymer ?
#
loop_
_entity_poly.entity_id
_entity_poly.type
_entity_poly.pdbx_seq_one_letter_code
_entity_poly.pdbx_strand_id
1 'polypeptide(L)'
;MNRLMEFIATGFYSGKLPKMPGTWGSILAAILLYFLWPTNLKFQLLIIFITFILSVISADYVAKELGNKDPDCVVIDEILGMEIALLGLSADIKTVFLGLILFRVIDIMKPPPIGFFEKLPGGLGITVDDAVAGVITNVILRLIGGLL
;
A
#
# COMPACT_ATOMS: atom_id res chain seq x y z
N MET A 1 5.82 13.08 -19.12
CA MET A 1 5.82 12.11 -18.02
C MET A 1 6.89 11.04 -18.19
N ASN A 2 7.79 10.90 -17.23
CA ASN A 2 8.80 9.85 -17.17
C ASN A 2 8.11 8.47 -17.01
N ARG A 3 8.26 7.61 -18.02
CA ARG A 3 7.59 6.30 -18.08
C ARG A 3 7.95 5.39 -16.90
N LEU A 4 9.17 5.49 -16.39
CA LEU A 4 9.60 4.67 -15.23
C LEU A 4 8.87 5.11 -13.96
N MET A 5 8.77 6.42 -13.72
CA MET A 5 8.07 6.95 -12.54
C MET A 5 6.58 6.64 -12.61
N GLU A 6 5.96 6.76 -13.79
CA GLU A 6 4.56 6.37 -13.96
C GLU A 6 4.35 4.87 -13.72
N PHE A 7 5.21 4.01 -14.27
CA PHE A 7 5.13 2.57 -14.06
C PHE A 7 5.22 2.18 -12.58
N ILE A 8 6.13 2.82 -11.84
CA ILE A 8 6.31 2.60 -10.40
C ILE A 8 5.09 3.12 -9.64
N ALA A 9 4.74 4.40 -9.82
CA ALA A 9 3.63 5.05 -9.10
C ALA A 9 2.31 4.32 -9.30
N THR A 10 2.04 3.84 -10.52
CA THR A 10 0.79 3.15 -10.86
C THR A 10 0.81 1.65 -10.56
N GLY A 11 1.82 1.15 -9.85
CA GLY A 11 1.95 -0.26 -9.48
C GLY A 11 1.85 -1.16 -10.70
N PHE A 12 2.79 -1.04 -11.64
CA PHE A 12 2.81 -1.82 -12.90
C PHE A 12 1.61 -1.52 -13.81
N TYR A 13 1.13 -0.27 -13.83
CA TYR A 13 -0.09 0.17 -14.52
C TYR A 13 -1.41 -0.43 -14.00
N SER A 14 -1.40 -1.13 -12.87
CA SER A 14 -2.65 -1.58 -12.22
C SER A 14 -3.54 -0.39 -11.84
N GLY A 15 -2.95 0.73 -11.43
CA GLY A 15 -3.65 2.00 -11.16
C GLY A 15 -4.24 2.69 -12.40
N LYS A 16 -4.05 2.14 -13.61
CA LYS A 16 -4.74 2.60 -14.82
C LYS A 16 -6.00 1.78 -15.15
N LEU A 17 -6.26 0.70 -14.42
CA LEU A 17 -7.43 -0.12 -14.63
C LEU A 17 -8.71 0.64 -14.22
N PRO A 18 -9.84 0.37 -14.90
CA PRO A 18 -11.05 1.15 -14.73
C PRO A 18 -11.68 0.91 -13.36
N LYS A 19 -12.25 1.98 -12.79
CA LYS A 19 -13.04 2.00 -11.54
C LYS A 19 -12.25 1.57 -10.30
N MET A 20 -12.12 2.48 -9.33
CA MET A 20 -11.42 2.27 -8.05
C MET A 20 -9.99 1.74 -8.22
N PRO A 21 -9.06 2.51 -8.81
CA PRO A 21 -7.72 2.02 -9.13
C PRO A 21 -6.95 1.44 -7.93
N GLY A 22 -7.09 2.01 -6.73
CA GLY A 22 -6.50 1.46 -5.50
C GLY A 22 -6.92 0.02 -5.20
N THR A 23 -8.12 -0.41 -5.63
CA THR A 23 -8.54 -1.82 -5.52
C THR A 23 -7.69 -2.73 -6.40
N TRP A 24 -7.37 -2.29 -7.63
CA TRP A 24 -6.50 -3.04 -8.52
C TRP A 24 -5.06 -3.09 -8.01
N GLY A 25 -4.57 -1.98 -7.44
CA GLY A 25 -3.27 -1.92 -6.76
C GLY A 25 -3.19 -2.91 -5.60
N SER A 26 -4.18 -2.92 -4.71
CA SER A 26 -4.20 -3.86 -3.57
C SER A 26 -4.42 -5.32 -3.98
N ILE A 27 -5.20 -5.60 -5.03
CA ILE A 27 -5.32 -6.96 -5.58
C ILE A 27 -3.98 -7.43 -6.14
N LEU A 28 -3.27 -6.57 -6.89
CA LEU A 28 -1.93 -6.89 -7.37
C LEU A 28 -0.99 -7.16 -6.19
N ALA A 29 -1.01 -6.30 -5.17
CA ALA A 29 -0.23 -6.50 -3.94
C ALA A 29 -0.54 -7.85 -3.29
N ALA A 30 -1.81 -8.21 -3.13
CA ALA A 30 -2.24 -9.49 -2.57
C ALA A 30 -1.68 -10.69 -3.36
N ILE A 31 -1.72 -10.64 -4.70
CA ILE A 31 -1.15 -11.67 -5.57
C ILE A 31 0.37 -11.76 -5.36
N LEU A 32 1.08 -10.63 -5.40
CA LEU A 32 2.53 -10.59 -5.21
C LEU A 32 2.93 -11.13 -3.83
N LEU A 33 2.23 -10.72 -2.78
CA LEU A 33 2.49 -11.16 -1.41
C LEU A 33 2.25 -12.67 -1.25
N TYR A 34 1.15 -13.20 -1.77
CA TYR A 34 0.86 -14.63 -1.68
C TYR A 34 1.98 -15.51 -2.29
N PHE A 35 2.53 -15.10 -3.43
CA PHE A 35 3.54 -15.90 -4.13
C PHE A 35 4.99 -15.58 -3.73
N LEU A 36 5.29 -14.34 -3.33
CA LEU A 36 6.66 -13.84 -3.23
C LEU A 36 7.02 -13.29 -1.84
N TRP A 37 6.09 -13.23 -0.89
CA TRP A 37 6.39 -12.66 0.43
C TRP A 37 7.38 -13.54 1.20
N PRO A 38 8.56 -13.01 1.58
CA PRO A 38 9.59 -13.81 2.23
C PRO A 38 9.21 -14.15 3.66
N THR A 39 9.64 -15.31 4.14
CA THR A 39 9.45 -15.71 5.56
C THR A 39 10.42 -15.02 6.51
N ASN A 40 11.53 -14.47 5.99
CA ASN A 40 12.54 -13.81 6.79
C ASN A 40 12.17 -12.33 7.01
N LEU A 41 12.00 -11.95 8.28
CA LEU A 41 11.63 -10.59 8.68
C LEU A 41 12.59 -9.51 8.15
N LYS A 42 13.89 -9.77 8.05
CA LYS A 42 14.86 -8.79 7.52
C LYS A 42 14.61 -8.48 6.05
N PHE A 43 14.21 -9.48 5.26
CA PHE A 43 13.87 -9.26 3.86
C PHE A 43 12.53 -8.54 3.71
N GLN A 44 11.53 -8.85 4.56
CA GLN A 44 10.26 -8.11 4.58
C GLN A 44 10.49 -6.62 4.86
N LEU A 45 11.28 -6.30 5.88
CA LEU A 45 11.63 -4.91 6.23
C LEU A 45 12.41 -4.19 5.11
N LEU A 46 13.32 -4.91 4.43
CA LEU A 46 14.06 -4.36 3.30
C LEU A 46 13.13 -4.03 2.12
N ILE A 47 12.19 -4.92 1.79
CA ILE A 47 11.19 -4.70 0.74
C ILE A 47 10.35 -3.47 1.08
N ILE A 48 9.75 -3.43 2.27
CA ILE A 48 8.94 -2.29 2.74
C ILE A 48 9.72 -0.98 2.66
N PHE A 49 10.99 -0.98 3.08
CA PHE A 49 11.83 0.22 3.03
C PHE A 49 12.05 0.71 1.60
N ILE A 50 12.31 -0.21 0.66
CA ILE A 50 12.48 0.12 -0.76
C ILE A 50 11.15 0.62 -1.34
N THR A 51 10.04 -0.09 -1.10
CA THR A 51 8.70 0.29 -1.58
C THR A 51 8.29 1.65 -1.03
N PHE A 52 8.59 1.95 0.24
CA PHE A 52 8.33 3.26 0.84
C PHE A 52 9.06 4.39 0.09
N ILE A 53 10.36 4.25 -0.15
CA ILE A 53 11.15 5.25 -0.88
C ILE A 53 10.60 5.43 -2.30
N LEU A 54 10.31 4.32 -2.99
CA LEU A 54 9.78 4.35 -4.34
C LEU A 54 8.39 5.00 -4.39
N SER A 55 7.53 4.70 -3.41
CA SER A 55 6.20 5.30 -3.27
C SER A 55 6.31 6.81 -3.14
N VAL A 56 7.07 7.32 -2.16
CA VAL A 56 7.21 8.77 -1.93
C VAL A 56 7.72 9.50 -3.17
N ILE A 57 8.78 8.98 -3.81
CA ILE A 57 9.42 9.66 -4.96
C ILE A 57 8.50 9.63 -6.19
N SER A 58 7.92 8.47 -6.50
CA SER A 58 7.12 8.30 -7.72
C SER A 58 5.74 8.96 -7.59
N ALA A 59 5.11 8.88 -6.42
CA ALA A 59 3.85 9.57 -6.11
C ALA A 59 4.02 11.09 -6.22
N ASP A 60 5.07 11.66 -5.60
CA ASP A 60 5.35 13.10 -5.67
C ASP A 60 5.59 13.58 -7.12
N TYR A 61 6.34 12.78 -7.90
CA TYR A 61 6.58 13.08 -9.31
C TYR A 61 5.28 13.09 -10.13
N VAL A 62 4.46 12.04 -10.00
CA VAL A 62 3.21 11.91 -10.77
C VAL A 62 2.18 12.96 -10.33
N ALA A 63 2.07 13.24 -9.04
CA ALA A 63 1.21 14.30 -8.51
C ALA A 63 1.54 15.67 -9.12
N LYS A 64 2.84 16.02 -9.18
CA LYS A 64 3.31 17.26 -9.79
C LYS A 64 3.07 17.30 -11.30
N GLU A 65 3.37 16.23 -12.01
CA GLU A 65 3.18 16.14 -13.47
C GLU A 65 1.70 16.29 -13.87
N LEU A 66 0.79 15.72 -13.08
CA LEU A 66 -0.65 15.79 -13.32
C LEU A 66 -1.31 17.06 -12.76
N GLY A 67 -0.59 17.84 -11.95
CA GLY A 67 -1.17 19.00 -11.25
C GLY A 67 -2.28 18.61 -10.26
N ASN A 68 -2.32 17.35 -9.82
CA ASN A 68 -3.27 16.83 -8.85
C ASN A 68 -2.51 16.37 -7.61
N LYS A 69 -2.92 16.84 -6.43
CA LYS A 69 -2.22 16.55 -5.17
C LYS A 69 -2.22 15.08 -4.80
N ASP A 70 -3.25 14.35 -5.21
CA ASP A 70 -3.42 12.93 -4.91
C ASP A 70 -4.16 12.26 -6.09
N PRO A 71 -3.43 11.86 -7.15
CA PRO A 71 -4.05 11.27 -8.33
C PRO A 71 -4.45 9.81 -8.04
N ASP A 72 -5.73 9.48 -8.18
CA ASP A 72 -6.29 8.12 -7.99
C ASP A 72 -5.52 6.98 -8.67
N CYS A 73 -4.71 7.26 -9.69
CA CYS A 73 -3.92 6.24 -10.39
C CYS A 73 -2.59 5.88 -9.72
N VAL A 74 -2.13 6.67 -8.75
CA VAL A 74 -1.01 6.33 -7.90
C VAL A 74 -1.52 5.25 -6.95
N VAL A 75 -0.92 4.06 -7.00
CA VAL A 75 -1.37 2.90 -6.23
C VAL A 75 -0.22 2.10 -5.58
N ILE A 76 0.96 2.70 -5.49
CA ILE A 76 2.17 2.06 -4.95
C ILE A 76 2.20 2.13 -3.42
N ASP A 77 1.64 3.20 -2.88
CA ASP A 77 1.17 3.39 -1.51
C ASP A 77 0.28 2.22 -1.03
N GLU A 78 -0.61 1.70 -1.86
CA GLU A 78 -1.48 0.57 -1.52
C GLU A 78 -0.69 -0.74 -1.46
N ILE A 79 0.30 -0.89 -2.35
CA ILE A 79 1.23 -2.02 -2.31
C ILE A 79 2.03 -1.98 -1.02
N LEU A 80 2.58 -0.81 -0.66
CA LEU A 80 3.28 -0.60 0.61
C LEU A 80 2.36 -0.90 1.82
N GLY A 81 1.13 -0.39 1.81
CA GLY A 81 0.17 -0.60 2.88
C GLY A 81 -0.14 -2.08 3.09
N MET A 82 -0.28 -2.84 2.00
CA MET A 82 -0.45 -4.30 2.03
C MET A 82 0.80 -5.06 2.50
N GLU A 83 2.00 -4.63 2.10
CA GLU A 83 3.26 -5.19 2.62
C GLU A 83 3.37 -5.02 4.14
N ILE A 84 3.04 -3.82 4.64
CA ILE A 84 3.01 -3.52 6.08
C ILE A 84 1.92 -4.33 6.79
N ALA A 85 0.73 -4.47 6.18
CA ALA A 85 -0.36 -5.28 6.71
C ALA A 85 0.08 -6.73 6.99
N LEU A 86 0.94 -7.30 6.15
CA LEU A 86 1.44 -8.67 6.28
C LEU A 86 2.83 -8.78 6.94
N LEU A 87 3.41 -7.69 7.41
CA LEU A 87 4.71 -7.68 8.07
C LEU A 87 4.73 -8.64 9.26
N GLY A 88 5.68 -9.59 9.24
CA GLY A 88 5.88 -10.60 10.27
C GLY A 88 4.73 -11.60 10.40
N LEU A 89 3.89 -11.74 9.38
CA LEU A 89 2.85 -12.77 9.24
C LEU A 89 3.20 -13.71 8.07
N SER A 90 2.65 -14.93 8.09
CA SER A 90 2.76 -15.84 6.95
C SER A 90 1.75 -15.43 5.88
N ALA A 91 2.16 -15.42 4.61
CA ALA A 91 1.30 -15.03 3.49
C ALA A 91 0.45 -16.22 2.99
N ASP A 92 -0.26 -16.91 3.88
CA ASP A 92 -1.24 -17.91 3.47
C ASP A 92 -2.51 -17.26 2.90
N ILE A 93 -3.32 -18.04 2.19
CA ILE A 93 -4.50 -17.53 1.48
C ILE A 93 -5.49 -16.80 2.41
N LYS A 94 -5.65 -17.24 3.67
CA LYS A 94 -6.57 -16.60 4.61
C LYS A 94 -6.00 -15.27 5.06
N THR A 95 -4.72 -15.24 5.45
CA THR A 95 -4.05 -14.02 5.90
C THR A 95 -4.00 -12.96 4.81
N VAL A 96 -3.66 -13.33 3.57
CA VAL A 96 -3.63 -12.42 2.42
C VAL A 96 -5.04 -11.89 2.11
N PHE A 97 -6.05 -12.76 2.07
CA PHE A 97 -7.42 -12.36 1.76
C PHE A 97 -8.03 -11.45 2.83
N LEU A 98 -7.85 -11.78 4.11
CA LEU A 98 -8.28 -10.93 5.21
C LEU A 98 -7.51 -9.61 5.23
N GLY A 99 -6.19 -9.65 4.98
CA GLY A 99 -5.36 -8.45 4.87
C GLY A 99 -5.86 -7.52 3.77
N LEU A 100 -6.17 -8.04 2.59
CA LEU A 100 -6.75 -7.27 1.48
C LEU A 100 -8.04 -6.56 1.88
N ILE A 101 -8.98 -7.29 2.49
CA ILE A 101 -10.28 -6.73 2.87
C ILE A 101 -10.10 -5.68 3.96
N LEU A 102 -9.40 -6.01 5.05
CA LEU A 102 -9.22 -5.12 6.18
C LEU A 102 -8.47 -3.86 5.78
N PHE A 103 -7.38 -4.01 5.03
CA PHE A 103 -6.59 -2.89 4.52
C PHE A 103 -7.46 -1.94 3.70
N ARG A 104 -8.19 -2.44 2.69
CA ARG A 104 -9.05 -1.59 1.87
C ARG A 104 -10.14 -0.90 2.67
N VAL A 105 -10.74 -1.58 3.64
CA VAL A 105 -11.75 -0.95 4.51
C VAL A 105 -11.14 0.18 5.31
N ILE A 106 -9.97 -0.02 5.92
CA ILE A 106 -9.29 0.97 6.75
C ILE A 106 -8.80 2.14 5.92
N ASP A 107 -8.16 1.86 4.77
CA ASP A 107 -7.69 2.86 3.83
C ASP A 107 -8.87 3.71 3.30
N ILE A 108 -9.96 3.10 2.83
CA ILE A 108 -11.11 3.88 2.33
C ILE A 108 -11.78 4.71 3.44
N MET A 109 -11.86 4.17 4.66
CA MET A 109 -12.52 4.86 5.77
C MET A 109 -11.65 5.95 6.40
N LYS A 110 -10.32 5.86 6.26
CA LYS A 110 -9.31 6.70 6.93
C LYS A 110 -9.68 7.10 8.37
N PRO A 111 -10.00 6.13 9.27
CA PRO A 111 -10.37 6.48 10.64
C PRO A 111 -9.20 7.22 11.33
N PRO A 112 -9.48 8.11 12.30
CA PRO A 112 -8.41 8.74 13.06
C PRO A 112 -7.46 7.67 13.66
N PRO A 113 -6.13 7.81 13.55
CA PRO A 113 -5.39 9.01 13.17
C PRO A 113 -4.98 9.13 11.68
N ILE A 114 -5.42 8.25 10.78
CA ILE A 114 -4.93 8.20 9.38
C ILE A 114 -5.12 9.54 8.66
N GLY A 115 -6.31 10.12 8.71
CA GLY A 115 -6.62 11.40 8.05
C GLY A 115 -5.82 12.62 8.56
N PHE A 116 -5.00 12.49 9.61
CA PHE A 116 -4.07 13.56 10.00
C PHE A 116 -2.85 13.64 9.09
N PHE A 117 -2.45 12.52 8.47
CA PHE A 117 -1.24 12.44 7.65
C PHE A 117 -1.43 12.99 6.23
N GLU A 118 -2.67 13.11 5.75
CA GLU A 118 -3.02 13.80 4.48
C GLU A 118 -2.59 15.28 4.47
N LYS A 119 -2.26 15.84 5.64
CA LYS A 119 -1.73 17.22 5.76
C LYS A 119 -0.25 17.32 5.42
N LEU A 120 0.46 16.20 5.30
CA LEU A 120 1.86 16.19 4.87
C LEU A 120 1.96 16.56 3.38
N PRO A 121 3.02 17.28 2.97
CA PRO A 121 3.15 17.73 1.59
C PRO A 121 3.63 16.62 0.65
N GLY A 122 3.07 16.62 -0.56
CA GLY A 122 3.55 15.82 -1.70
C GLY A 122 3.41 14.31 -1.49
N GLY A 123 4.28 13.55 -2.15
CA GLY A 123 4.26 12.08 -2.09
C GLY A 123 4.39 11.50 -0.68
N LEU A 124 4.94 12.25 0.28
CA LEU A 124 5.00 11.77 1.67
C LEU A 124 3.60 11.67 2.31
N GLY A 125 2.68 12.59 1.97
CA GLY A 125 1.31 12.53 2.46
C GLY A 125 0.56 11.31 1.90
N ILE A 126 0.70 11.08 0.59
CA ILE A 126 0.12 9.96 -0.16
C ILE A 126 0.67 8.61 0.31
N THR A 127 1.94 8.53 0.71
CA THR A 127 2.52 7.25 1.15
C THR A 127 2.20 6.93 2.61
N VAL A 128 2.14 7.94 3.48
CA VAL A 128 2.09 7.71 4.93
C VAL A 128 0.69 7.34 5.43
N ASP A 129 -0.37 7.85 4.83
CA ASP A 129 -1.74 7.46 5.18
C ASP A 129 -1.99 5.96 4.95
N ASP A 130 -1.58 5.44 3.79
CA ASP A 130 -1.66 4.01 3.46
C ASP A 130 -0.72 3.16 4.31
N ALA A 131 0.49 3.66 4.60
CA ALA A 131 1.40 2.98 5.50
C ALA A 131 0.78 2.80 6.90
N VAL A 132 0.11 3.83 7.42
CA VAL A 132 -0.58 3.78 8.72
C VAL A 132 -1.80 2.86 8.66
N ALA A 133 -2.58 2.88 7.57
CA ALA A 133 -3.65 1.91 7.34
C ALA A 133 -3.11 0.46 7.36
N GLY A 134 -1.95 0.22 6.75
CA GLY A 134 -1.22 -1.05 6.82
C GLY A 134 -0.86 -1.46 8.25
N VAL A 135 -0.34 -0.53 9.06
CA VAL A 135 -0.01 -0.81 10.47
C VAL A 135 -1.26 -1.22 11.26
N ILE A 136 -2.36 -0.47 11.12
CA ILE A 136 -3.63 -0.79 11.80
C ILE A 136 -4.14 -2.16 11.36
N THR A 137 -4.07 -2.45 10.06
CA THR A 137 -4.45 -3.76 9.51
C THR A 137 -3.62 -4.88 10.10
N ASN A 138 -2.29 -4.72 10.19
CA ASN A 138 -1.39 -5.70 10.77
C ASN A 138 -1.75 -6.03 12.22
N VAL A 139 -2.04 -4.99 13.02
CA VAL A 139 -2.46 -5.15 14.42
C VAL A 139 -3.77 -5.95 14.50
N ILE A 140 -4.77 -5.62 13.68
CA ILE A 140 -6.05 -6.34 13.66
C ILE A 140 -5.87 -7.79 13.23
N LEU A 141 -5.08 -8.06 12.19
CA LEU A 141 -4.78 -9.42 11.75
C LEU A 141 -4.11 -10.24 12.85
N ARG A 142 -3.18 -9.66 13.61
CA ARG A 142 -2.54 -10.32 14.76
C ARG A 142 -3.52 -10.61 15.89
N LEU A 143 -4.46 -9.69 16.16
CA LEU A 143 -5.49 -9.91 17.17
C LEU A 143 -6.43 -11.04 16.76
N ILE A 144 -6.86 -11.09 15.49
CA ILE A 144 -7.72 -12.17 14.97
C ILE A 144 -6.95 -13.50 14.93
N GLY A 145 -5.72 -13.49 14.44
CA GLY A 145 -4.88 -14.69 14.30
C GLY A 145 -4.34 -15.24 15.62
N GLY A 146 -4.23 -14.40 16.67
CA GLY A 146 -3.96 -14.85 18.04
C GLY A 146 -5.19 -15.38 18.78
N LEU A 147 -6.39 -15.23 18.19
CA LEU A 147 -7.66 -15.80 18.66
C LEU A 147 -8.03 -17.10 17.92
N LEU A 148 -7.24 -17.53 16.94
CA LEU A 148 -7.37 -18.77 16.15
C LEU A 148 -6.24 -19.75 16.46
#